data_AF-A0A4V0HWF1-F1
#
_entry.id   AF-A0A4V0HWF1-F1
#
_cell.length_a   1.000
_cell.length_b   1.000
_cell.length_c   1.000
_cell.angle_alpha   90.00
_cell.angle_beta   90.00
_cell.angle_gamma   90.00
#
_symmetry.space_group_name_H-M   'P 1'
#
loop_
_entity.id
_entity.type
_entity.pdbx_description
1 polymer ?
#
loop_
_entity_poly.entity_id
_entity_poly.type
_entity_poly.pdbx_seq_one_letter_code
_entity_poly.pdbx_strand_id
1 'polypeptide(L)'
;MFQFVRRLFVRAEPPPRRFLFTFWDGQRWRVIDPTPARRALGAACPDLARVAADLMGDDEADRRIAEHQLLKAARVAFGVTEFRDDAGTLTGLTVTETLGVALGFLRWSGLVPPFAPEPRSAARG
;
A
#
# COMPACT_ATOMS: atom_id res chain seq x y z
N MET A 1 -9.37 15.98 -51.62
CA MET A 1 -9.45 17.18 -50.75
C MET A 1 -9.40 16.73 -49.29
N PHE A 2 -8.19 16.67 -48.75
CA PHE A 2 -7.71 16.60 -47.35
C PHE A 2 -8.69 16.34 -46.18
N GLN A 3 -9.02 15.08 -45.88
CA GLN A 3 -9.47 14.69 -44.52
C GLN A 3 -8.75 13.46 -43.91
N PHE A 4 -7.73 12.90 -44.58
CA PHE A 4 -7.12 11.63 -44.13
C PHE A 4 -5.83 11.79 -43.30
N VAL A 5 -5.28 13.00 -43.13
CA VAL A 5 -3.92 13.19 -42.57
C VAL A 5 -3.91 13.68 -41.11
N ARG A 6 -5.07 13.96 -40.49
CA ARG A 6 -5.12 14.51 -39.12
C ARG A 6 -5.12 13.48 -37.99
N ARG A 7 -5.01 12.17 -38.27
CA ARG A 7 -5.10 11.11 -37.24
C ARG A 7 -3.81 10.38 -36.92
N LEU A 8 -2.68 10.78 -37.51
CA LEU A 8 -1.37 10.15 -37.26
C LEU A 8 -0.47 10.94 -36.31
N PHE A 9 -0.94 12.07 -35.78
CA PHE A 9 -0.18 12.92 -34.84
C PHE A 9 -0.99 13.30 -33.60
N VAL A 10 -1.85 12.40 -33.11
CA VAL A 10 -2.07 12.40 -31.66
C VAL A 10 -0.74 11.96 -31.09
N ARG A 11 0.08 12.94 -30.65
CA ARG A 11 1.19 12.67 -29.73
C ARG A 11 0.60 11.75 -28.68
N ALA A 12 0.98 10.48 -28.70
CA ALA A 12 0.68 9.58 -27.60
C ALA A 12 1.23 10.31 -26.39
N GLU A 13 0.34 10.85 -25.55
CA GLU A 13 0.75 11.37 -24.26
C GLU A 13 1.60 10.26 -23.65
N PRO A 14 2.81 10.58 -23.13
CA PRO A 14 3.58 9.57 -22.42
C PRO A 14 2.61 8.94 -21.43
N PRO A 15 2.45 7.59 -21.47
CA PRO A 15 1.46 6.93 -20.63
C PRO A 15 1.63 7.50 -19.22
N PRO A 16 0.54 7.91 -18.54
CA PRO A 16 0.65 8.53 -17.23
C PRO A 16 1.59 7.68 -16.41
N ARG A 17 2.70 8.26 -15.94
CA ARG A 17 3.75 7.53 -15.22
C ARG A 17 3.02 6.72 -14.15
N ARG A 18 2.92 5.40 -14.35
CA ARG A 18 2.21 4.54 -13.41
C ARG A 18 3.02 4.62 -12.15
N PHE A 19 2.48 5.29 -11.14
CA PHE A 19 3.11 5.32 -9.83
C PHE A 19 2.98 3.90 -9.29
N LEU A 20 4.06 3.14 -9.37
CA LEU A 20 4.12 1.79 -8.83
C LEU A 20 4.44 1.89 -7.34
N PHE A 21 3.85 1.00 -6.56
CA PHE A 21 4.18 0.89 -5.15
C PHE A 21 5.29 -0.14 -4.99
N THR A 22 6.37 0.25 -4.33
CA THR A 22 7.57 -0.57 -4.16
C THR A 22 7.82 -0.83 -2.69
N PHE A 23 8.10 -2.07 -2.31
CA PHE A 23 8.43 -2.47 -0.95
C PHE A 23 9.40 -3.66 -0.94
N TRP A 24 10.07 -3.88 0.19
CA TRP A 24 10.92 -5.06 0.41
C TRP A 24 10.09 -6.17 1.04
N ASP A 25 10.12 -7.40 0.51
CA ASP A 25 9.33 -8.54 1.03
C ASP A 25 10.09 -9.47 1.99
N GLY A 26 11.27 -9.05 2.44
CA GLY A 26 12.19 -9.85 3.23
C GLY A 26 13.29 -10.50 2.39
N GLN A 27 13.07 -10.71 1.09
CA GLN A 27 14.06 -11.33 0.18
C GLN A 27 14.47 -10.44 -0.99
N ARG A 28 13.53 -9.66 -1.53
CA ARG A 28 13.75 -8.82 -2.71
C ARG A 28 12.84 -7.60 -2.70
N TRP A 29 13.22 -6.62 -3.53
CA TRP A 29 12.33 -5.52 -3.87
C TRP A 29 11.17 -6.03 -4.74
N ARG A 30 9.96 -5.72 -4.32
CA ARG A 30 8.71 -6.00 -5.03
C ARG A 30 8.13 -4.70 -5.54
N VAL A 31 7.57 -4.77 -6.73
CA VAL A 31 6.88 -3.65 -7.38
C VAL A 31 5.48 -4.15 -7.70
N ILE A 32 4.45 -3.46 -7.20
CA ILE A 32 3.05 -3.83 -7.44
C ILE A 32 2.34 -2.73 -8.21
N ASP A 33 1.47 -3.15 -9.13
CA ASP A 33 0.52 -2.22 -9.74
C ASP A 33 -0.56 -1.90 -8.70
N PRO A 34 -0.78 -0.62 -8.37
CA PRO A 34 -1.68 -0.21 -7.31
C PRO A 34 -3.15 -0.54 -7.60
N THR A 35 -3.55 -0.57 -8.87
CA THR A 35 -4.94 -0.82 -9.24
C THR A 35 -5.40 -2.24 -8.89
N PRO A 36 -4.73 -3.31 -9.36
CA PRO A 36 -5.07 -4.67 -8.97
C PRO A 36 -4.80 -4.91 -7.49
N ALA A 37 -3.75 -4.31 -6.91
CA ALA A 37 -3.47 -4.46 -5.48
C ALA A 37 -4.61 -3.90 -4.60
N ARG A 38 -5.14 -2.71 -4.93
CA ARG A 38 -6.29 -2.13 -4.23
C ARG A 38 -7.55 -2.99 -4.38
N ARG A 39 -7.79 -3.54 -5.57
CA ARG A 39 -8.92 -4.47 -5.80
C ARG A 39 -8.77 -5.75 -4.98
N ALA A 40 -7.58 -6.35 -4.97
CA ALA A 40 -7.29 -7.55 -4.19
C ALA A 40 -7.44 -7.29 -2.69
N LEU A 41 -6.97 -6.13 -2.21
CA LEU A 41 -7.10 -5.73 -0.81
C LEU A 41 -8.58 -5.53 -0.42
N GLY A 42 -9.37 -4.85 -1.25
CA GLY A 42 -10.81 -4.71 -1.03
C GLY A 42 -11.59 -6.02 -1.13
N ALA A 43 -11.16 -6.96 -1.97
CA ALA A 43 -11.75 -8.29 -2.05
C ALA A 43 -11.41 -9.14 -0.81
N ALA A 44 -10.19 -9.03 -0.30
CA ALA A 44 -9.74 -9.74 0.90
C ALA A 44 -10.25 -9.09 2.21
N CYS A 45 -10.59 -7.80 2.16
CA CYS A 45 -11.15 -7.02 3.26
C CYS A 45 -12.32 -6.16 2.75
N PRO A 46 -13.55 -6.70 2.69
CA PRO A 46 -14.72 -5.96 2.17
C PRO A 46 -15.00 -4.66 2.92
N ASP A 47 -14.71 -4.62 4.22
CA ASP A 47 -14.88 -3.46 5.10
C ASP A 47 -13.64 -2.56 5.18
N LEU A 48 -12.78 -2.54 4.15
CA LEU A 48 -11.47 -1.86 4.20
C LEU A 48 -11.55 -0.40 4.68
N ALA A 49 -12.61 0.33 4.33
CA ALA A 49 -12.80 1.71 4.77
C ALA A 49 -13.04 1.82 6.29
N ARG A 50 -13.82 0.89 6.86
CA ARG A 50 -14.06 0.82 8.31
C ARG A 50 -12.78 0.40 9.03
N VAL A 51 -12.09 -0.63 8.53
CA VAL A 51 -10.80 -1.07 9.06
C VAL A 51 -9.78 0.07 9.07
N ALA A 52 -9.72 0.87 8.01
CA ALA A 52 -8.85 2.04 7.95
C ALA A 52 -9.22 3.11 8.98
N ALA A 53 -10.52 3.31 9.26
CA ALA A 53 -10.98 4.23 10.29
C ALA A 53 -10.62 3.71 11.70
N ASP A 54 -10.89 2.44 11.98
CA ASP A 54 -10.62 1.78 13.26
C ASP A 54 -9.12 1.79 13.60
N LEU A 55 -8.24 1.62 12.60
CA LEU A 55 -6.79 1.75 12.76
C LEU A 55 -6.33 3.14 13.20
N MET A 56 -7.11 4.18 12.86
CA MET A 56 -6.82 5.58 13.21
C MET A 56 -7.58 6.04 14.45
N GLY A 57 -8.46 5.19 15.00
CA GLY A 57 -9.22 5.47 16.20
C GLY A 57 -8.40 5.29 17.49
N ASP A 58 -8.97 5.78 18.59
CA ASP A 58 -8.36 5.71 19.93
C ASP A 58 -8.71 4.41 20.68
N ASP A 59 -9.69 3.64 20.20
CA ASP A 59 -10.08 2.37 20.83
C ASP A 59 -9.08 1.25 20.49
N GLU A 60 -8.36 0.79 21.51
CA GLU A 60 -7.33 -0.24 21.38
C GLU A 60 -7.88 -1.60 20.95
N ALA A 61 -9.10 -1.96 21.36
CA ALA A 61 -9.69 -3.25 21.01
C ALA A 61 -10.08 -3.27 19.53
N ASP A 62 -10.73 -2.21 19.06
CA ASP A 62 -11.09 -2.06 17.65
C ASP A 62 -9.83 -1.99 16.76
N ARG A 63 -8.81 -1.24 17.21
CA ARG A 63 -7.52 -1.17 16.50
C ARG A 63 -6.89 -2.54 16.32
N ARG A 64 -6.84 -3.39 17.35
CA ARG A 64 -6.28 -4.75 17.24
C ARG A 64 -7.05 -5.64 16.27
N ILE A 65 -8.38 -5.53 16.27
CA ILE A 65 -9.22 -6.27 15.31
C ILE A 65 -8.91 -5.80 13.89
N ALA A 66 -8.82 -4.49 13.69
CA ALA A 66 -8.50 -3.88 12.40
C ALA A 66 -7.10 -4.26 11.90
N GLU A 67 -6.09 -4.27 12.78
CA GLU A 67 -4.73 -4.75 12.48
C GLU A 67 -4.75 -6.21 12.01
N HIS A 68 -5.45 -7.09 12.72
CA HIS A 68 -5.52 -8.50 12.34
C HIS A 68 -6.19 -8.70 10.97
N GLN A 69 -7.27 -7.96 10.70
CA GLN A 69 -7.96 -8.00 9.42
C GLN A 69 -7.08 -7.46 8.29
N LEU A 70 -6.41 -6.33 8.50
CA LEU A 70 -5.51 -5.73 7.51
C LEU A 70 -4.31 -6.64 7.24
N LEU A 71 -3.71 -7.24 8.27
CA LEU A 71 -2.58 -8.18 8.14
C LEU A 71 -2.94 -9.33 7.21
N LYS A 72 -4.08 -10.00 7.45
CA LYS A 72 -4.55 -11.12 6.63
C LYS A 72 -4.79 -10.69 5.19
N ALA A 73 -5.45 -9.54 5.00
CA ALA A 73 -5.76 -9.02 3.68
C ALA A 73 -4.50 -8.61 2.90
N ALA A 74 -3.53 -7.98 3.57
CA ALA A 74 -2.26 -7.56 2.98
C ALA A 74 -1.42 -8.75 2.51
N ARG A 75 -1.33 -9.83 3.32
CA ARG A 75 -0.62 -11.06 2.92
C ARG A 75 -1.18 -11.64 1.62
N VAL A 76 -2.51 -11.67 1.48
CA VAL A 76 -3.19 -12.13 0.26
C VAL A 76 -2.98 -11.15 -0.90
N ALA A 77 -3.24 -9.86 -0.70
CA ALA A 77 -3.24 -8.85 -1.76
C ALA A 77 -1.84 -8.57 -2.33
N PHE A 78 -0.81 -8.64 -1.50
CA PHE A 78 0.58 -8.37 -1.90
C PHE A 78 1.40 -9.64 -2.13
N GLY A 79 0.83 -10.82 -1.82
CA GLY A 79 1.55 -12.09 -1.91
C GLY A 79 2.79 -12.10 -1.01
N VAL A 80 2.63 -11.62 0.23
CA VAL A 80 3.67 -11.58 1.27
C VAL A 80 3.51 -12.80 2.15
N THR A 81 4.61 -13.51 2.40
CA THR A 81 4.65 -14.64 3.32
C THR A 81 4.96 -14.17 4.74
N GLU A 82 4.48 -14.94 5.72
CA GLU A 82 4.87 -14.76 7.10
C GLU A 82 6.38 -14.96 7.29
N PHE A 83 6.96 -14.16 8.18
CA PHE A 83 8.36 -14.29 8.57
C PHE A 83 8.67 -15.70 9.07
N ARG A 84 9.75 -16.27 8.52
CA ARG A 84 10.34 -17.53 8.97
C ARG A 84 11.84 -17.40 9.01
N ASP A 85 12.44 -18.01 10.03
CA ASP A 85 13.87 -18.25 10.13
C ASP A 85 14.11 -19.75 9.96
N ASP A 86 14.31 -20.15 8.70
CA ASP A 86 14.62 -21.54 8.36
C ASP A 86 16.14 -21.67 8.17
N ALA A 87 16.79 -22.25 9.18
CA ALA A 87 18.23 -22.51 9.20
C ALA A 87 19.11 -21.29 8.89
N GLY A 88 18.74 -20.11 9.40
CA GLY A 88 19.48 -18.85 9.19
C GLY A 88 19.14 -18.13 7.89
N THR A 89 18.16 -18.64 7.12
CA THR A 89 17.60 -17.93 5.97
C THR A 89 16.32 -17.21 6.40
N LEU A 90 16.42 -15.89 6.56
CA LEU A 90 15.27 -15.05 6.87
C LEU A 90 14.40 -14.87 5.62
N THR A 91 13.13 -15.25 5.70
CA THR A 91 12.17 -15.13 4.59
C THR A 91 10.86 -14.52 5.04
N GLY A 92 10.20 -13.77 4.16
CA GLY A 92 8.91 -13.14 4.47
C GLY A 92 9.01 -11.90 5.36
N LEU A 93 7.86 -11.41 5.79
CA LEU A 93 7.74 -10.21 6.62
C LEU A 93 7.11 -10.54 7.97
N THR A 94 7.62 -9.88 9.01
CA THR A 94 7.01 -9.89 10.34
C THR A 94 5.62 -9.26 10.30
N VAL A 95 4.85 -9.40 11.39
CA VAL A 95 3.56 -8.72 11.53
C VAL A 95 3.72 -7.21 11.36
N THR A 96 4.67 -6.62 12.08
CA THR A 96 4.94 -5.17 12.04
C THR A 96 5.34 -4.69 10.65
N GLU A 97 6.21 -5.41 9.95
CA GLU A 97 6.62 -5.04 8.59
C GLU A 97 5.47 -5.16 7.59
N THR A 98 4.68 -6.24 7.68
CA THR A 98 3.52 -6.43 6.80
C THR A 98 2.49 -5.31 7.00
N LEU A 99 2.21 -4.94 8.25
CA LEU A 99 1.34 -3.81 8.57
C LEU A 99 1.92 -2.49 8.08
N GLY A 100 3.23 -2.28 8.24
CA GLY A 100 3.93 -1.10 7.72
C GLY A 100 3.80 -0.96 6.20
N VAL A 101 3.97 -2.05 5.45
CA VAL A 101 3.76 -2.10 4.00
C VAL A 101 2.32 -1.77 3.65
N ALA A 102 1.35 -2.39 4.34
CA ALA A 102 -0.07 -2.18 4.09
C ALA A 102 -0.50 -0.73 4.37
N LEU A 103 -0.10 -0.16 5.51
CA LEU A 103 -0.37 1.23 5.86
C LEU A 103 0.32 2.20 4.89
N GLY A 104 1.56 1.89 4.49
CA GLY A 104 2.27 2.64 3.45
C GLY A 104 1.49 2.66 2.14
N PHE A 105 0.95 1.52 1.72
CA PHE A 105 0.11 1.41 0.52
C PHE A 105 -1.21 2.18 0.67
N LEU A 106 -1.92 2.03 1.80
CA LEU A 106 -3.17 2.74 2.06
C LEU A 106 -2.98 4.26 2.01
N ARG A 107 -1.92 4.76 2.64
CA ARG A 107 -1.55 6.17 2.60
C ARG A 107 -1.18 6.64 1.20
N TRP A 108 -0.32 5.88 0.52
CA TRP A 108 0.08 6.15 -0.85
C TRP A 108 -1.14 6.19 -1.80
N SER A 109 -2.16 5.36 -1.54
CA SER A 109 -3.40 5.32 -2.31
C SER A 109 -4.43 6.41 -1.92
N GLY A 110 -4.16 7.19 -0.88
CA GLY A 110 -5.04 8.23 -0.35
C GLY A 110 -6.21 7.72 0.48
N LEU A 111 -6.18 6.46 0.94
CA LEU A 111 -7.23 5.89 1.80
C LEU A 111 -7.04 6.22 3.29
N VAL A 112 -5.82 6.55 3.69
CA VAL A 112 -5.47 6.99 5.05
C VAL A 112 -4.70 8.30 4.91
N PRO A 113 -4.90 9.28 5.80
CA PRO A 113 -4.15 10.53 5.74
C PRO A 113 -2.63 10.30 5.76
N PRO A 114 -1.85 11.19 5.12
CA PRO A 114 -0.41 11.22 5.34
C PRO A 114 -0.12 11.43 6.83
N PHE A 115 1.03 10.92 7.32
CA PHE A 115 1.51 11.38 8.61
C PHE A 115 1.59 12.90 8.55
N ALA A 116 0.90 13.59 9.47
CA ALA A 116 1.18 14.99 9.68
C ALA A 116 2.68 15.08 9.97
N PRO A 117 3.46 15.91 9.24
CA PRO A 117 4.82 16.14 9.65
C PRO A 117 4.77 16.64 11.09
N GLU A 118 5.59 16.06 11.98
CA GLU A 118 5.72 16.62 13.32
C GLU A 118 5.98 18.12 13.16
N PRO A 119 5.32 19.00 13.94
CA PRO A 119 5.62 20.41 13.90
C PRO A 119 7.11 20.51 14.13
N ARG A 120 7.86 20.90 13.08
CA ARG A 120 9.32 21.06 13.16
C ARG A 120 9.51 21.95 14.36
N SER A 121 10.01 21.36 15.46
CA SER A 121 10.17 22.06 16.72
C SER A 121 10.91 23.34 16.36
N ALA A 122 10.20 24.47 16.46
CA ALA A 122 10.76 25.75 16.11
C ALA A 122 11.92 25.91 17.06
N ALA A 123 13.12 25.61 16.56
CA ALA A 123 14.34 25.67 17.33
C ALA A 123 14.38 27.08 17.90
N ARG A 124 14.20 27.16 19.22
CA ARG A 124 14.20 28.40 19.98
C ARG A 124 15.52 29.10 19.67
N GLY A 125 15.42 30.29 19.10
CA GLY A 125 16.50 31.28 19.13
C GLY A 125 16.68 31.84 20.53
#